data_AF-A0A976DQU0-F1
#
_entry.id   AF-A0A976DQU0-F1
#
_cell.length_a   1.000
_cell.length_b   1.000
_cell.length_c   1.000
_cell.angle_alpha   90.00
_cell.angle_beta   90.00
_cell.angle_gamma   90.00
#
_symmetry.space_group_name_H-M   'P 1'
#
loop_
_entity.id
_entity.type
_entity.pdbx_description
1 polymer ?
#
loop_
_entity_poly.entity_id
_entity_poly.type
_entity_poly.pdbx_seq_one_letter_code
_entity_poly.pdbx_strand_id
1 'polypeptide(L)'
;MTSVEWVTLTILLIGVIAGVWKYEQLPQDAQYLTYFFILTFILEVNADYYMSVFRRNNLFLYHTFIPFQYIPLALFLRENIWSKTIKKWIVWSVFLVLITAAIFSGFVQSLKEMPFYSLILTRILLLSWALLYLKQLINSKETEMLSSIPAFWVASGILIYFRHPSRCSLQF
;
A
#
# COMPACT_ATOMS: atom_id res chain seq x y z
N MET A 1 14.29 -18.81 -5.12
CA MET A 1 13.12 -18.34 -4.36
C MET A 1 13.06 -19.05 -3.04
N THR A 2 12.85 -18.30 -1.96
CA THR A 2 12.62 -18.87 -0.63
C THR A 2 11.19 -19.40 -0.51
N SER A 3 10.92 -20.29 0.44
CA SER A 3 9.56 -20.78 0.71
C SER A 3 8.59 -19.65 1.08
N VAL A 4 9.09 -18.56 1.67
CA VAL A 4 8.31 -17.38 2.09
C VAL A 4 7.79 -16.57 0.91
N GLU A 5 8.57 -16.44 -0.16
CA GLU A 5 8.16 -15.74 -1.39
C GLU A 5 6.98 -16.44 -2.05
N TRP A 6 7.05 -17.77 -2.19
CA TRP A 6 5.95 -18.57 -2.75
C TRP A 6 4.66 -18.44 -1.96
N VAL A 7 4.74 -18.44 -0.63
CA VAL A 7 3.58 -18.23 0.24
C VAL A 7 2.99 -16.84 0.01
N THR A 8 3.84 -15.82 -0.09
CA THR A 8 3.41 -14.43 -0.31
C THR A 8 2.70 -14.28 -1.67
N LEU A 9 3.31 -14.78 -2.75
CA LEU A 9 2.71 -14.78 -4.08
C LEU A 9 1.39 -15.54 -4.13
N THR A 10 1.29 -16.68 -3.43
CA THR A 10 0.06 -17.46 -3.37
C THR A 10 -1.06 -16.69 -2.67
N ILE A 11 -0.76 -16.04 -1.54
CA ILE A 11 -1.73 -15.21 -0.81
C ILE A 11 -2.18 -14.03 -1.68
N LEU A 12 -1.24 -13.35 -2.35
CA LEU A 12 -1.56 -12.26 -3.26
C LEU A 12 -2.43 -12.73 -4.44
N LEU A 13 -2.11 -13.88 -5.03
CA LEU A 13 -2.87 -14.46 -6.14
C LEU A 13 -4.30 -14.79 -5.72
N ILE A 14 -4.50 -15.38 -4.54
CA ILE A 14 -5.84 -15.64 -3.99
C ILE A 14 -6.60 -14.33 -3.82
N GLY A 15 -5.97 -13.29 -3.27
CA GLY A 15 -6.58 -11.96 -3.11
C GLY A 15 -6.98 -11.33 -4.44
N VAL A 16 -6.12 -11.44 -5.47
CA VAL A 16 -6.40 -10.96 -6.83
C VAL A 16 -7.58 -11.72 -7.45
N ILE A 17 -7.57 -13.06 -7.40
CA ILE A 17 -8.65 -13.88 -7.98
C ILE A 17 -9.99 -13.57 -7.30
N ALA A 18 -10.01 -13.53 -5.96
CA ALA A 18 -11.21 -13.22 -5.20
C ALA A 18 -11.75 -11.82 -5.51
N GLY A 19 -10.86 -10.81 -5.54
CA GLY A 19 -11.22 -9.43 -5.83
C GLY A 19 -11.73 -9.24 -7.26
N VAL A 20 -11.06 -9.82 -8.25
CA VAL A 20 -11.45 -9.72 -9.68
C VAL A 20 -12.77 -10.44 -9.95
N TRP A 21 -12.96 -11.66 -9.40
CA TRP A 21 -14.20 -12.41 -9.62
C TRP A 21 -15.42 -11.68 -9.05
N LYS A 22 -15.28 -11.00 -7.92
CA LYS A 22 -16.37 -10.26 -7.28
C LYS A 22 -16.38 -8.77 -7.56
N TYR A 23 -15.55 -8.27 -8.47
CA TYR A 23 -15.27 -6.84 -8.63
C TYR A 23 -16.53 -5.96 -8.74
N GLU A 24 -17.52 -6.36 -9.55
CA GLU A 24 -18.78 -5.60 -9.74
C GLU A 24 -19.69 -5.60 -8.49
N GLN A 25 -19.54 -6.58 -7.61
CA GLN A 25 -20.33 -6.73 -6.38
C GLN A 25 -19.65 -6.09 -5.17
N LEU A 26 -18.37 -5.71 -5.30
CA LEU A 26 -17.59 -5.16 -4.20
C LEU A 26 -17.96 -3.70 -3.94
N PRO A 27 -18.08 -3.29 -2.66
CA PRO A 27 -18.16 -1.89 -2.32
C PRO A 27 -16.91 -1.15 -2.79
N GLN A 28 -17.04 0.15 -3.05
CA GLN A 28 -16.01 0.95 -3.70
C GLN A 28 -14.66 0.93 -2.94
N ASP A 29 -14.68 0.84 -1.62
CA ASP A 29 -13.47 0.70 -0.81
C ASP A 29 -12.76 -0.63 -1.08
N ALA A 30 -13.47 -1.76 -1.09
CA ALA A 30 -12.92 -3.07 -1.40
C ALA A 30 -12.39 -3.16 -2.86
N GLN A 31 -12.94 -2.39 -3.80
CA GLN A 31 -12.37 -2.27 -5.15
C GLN A 31 -10.95 -1.68 -5.10
N TYR A 32 -10.71 -0.65 -4.26
CA TYR A 32 -9.37 -0.11 -4.07
C TYR A 32 -8.39 -1.14 -3.49
N LEU A 33 -8.81 -1.99 -2.56
CA LEU A 33 -7.96 -3.09 -2.08
C LEU A 33 -7.65 -4.10 -3.18
N THR A 34 -8.60 -4.38 -4.08
CA THR A 34 -8.36 -5.24 -5.24
C THR A 34 -7.26 -4.66 -6.13
N TYR A 35 -7.30 -3.36 -6.42
CA TYR A 35 -6.23 -2.67 -7.14
C TYR A 35 -4.87 -2.77 -6.42
N PHE A 36 -4.86 -2.61 -5.09
CA PHE A 36 -3.65 -2.78 -4.30
C PHE A 36 -3.06 -4.20 -4.43
N PHE A 37 -3.89 -5.25 -4.35
CA PHE A 37 -3.43 -6.63 -4.53
C PHE A 37 -2.90 -6.89 -5.94
N ILE A 38 -3.59 -6.40 -6.97
CA ILE A 38 -3.14 -6.53 -8.37
C ILE A 38 -1.78 -5.86 -8.56
N LEU A 39 -1.62 -4.61 -8.13
CA LEU A 39 -0.37 -3.87 -8.26
C LEU A 39 0.77 -4.54 -7.50
N THR A 40 0.50 -5.04 -6.29
CA THR A 40 1.50 -5.74 -5.48
C THR A 40 1.89 -7.07 -6.11
N PHE A 41 0.92 -7.84 -6.61
CA PHE A 41 1.19 -9.09 -7.32
C PHE A 41 2.05 -8.85 -8.57
N ILE A 42 1.72 -7.84 -9.38
CA ILE A 42 2.51 -7.47 -10.56
C ILE A 42 3.93 -7.08 -10.16
N LEU A 43 4.10 -6.26 -9.11
CA LEU A 43 5.42 -5.88 -8.62
C LEU A 43 6.26 -7.10 -8.25
N GLU A 44 5.75 -7.98 -7.38
CA GLU A 44 6.50 -9.13 -6.87
C GLU A 44 6.88 -10.08 -8.01
N VAL A 45 5.94 -10.39 -8.92
CA VAL A 45 6.22 -11.23 -10.10
C VAL A 45 7.30 -10.60 -10.99
N ASN A 46 7.24 -9.30 -11.24
CA ASN A 46 8.26 -8.61 -12.05
C ASN A 46 9.60 -8.56 -11.32
N ALA A 47 9.61 -8.29 -10.02
CA ALA A 47 10.81 -8.23 -9.20
C ALA A 47 11.55 -9.58 -9.23
N ASP A 48 10.82 -10.68 -9.05
CA ASP A 48 11.36 -12.05 -9.11
C ASP A 48 11.83 -12.44 -10.51
N TYR A 49 11.06 -12.08 -11.54
CA TYR A 49 11.44 -12.31 -12.94
C TYR A 49 12.74 -11.58 -13.30
N TYR A 50 12.87 -10.31 -12.93
CA TYR A 50 14.07 -9.53 -13.20
C TYR A 50 15.31 -10.08 -12.48
N MET A 51 15.15 -10.50 -11.23
CA MET A 51 16.23 -11.07 -10.44
C MET A 51 16.68 -12.43 -11.02
N SER A 52 15.74 -13.31 -11.36
CA SER A 52 16.03 -14.66 -11.83
C SER A 52 16.60 -14.71 -13.25
N VAL A 53 16.05 -13.91 -14.17
CA VAL A 53 16.43 -13.96 -15.59
C VAL A 53 17.63 -13.06 -15.89
N PHE A 54 17.59 -11.81 -15.42
CA PHE A 54 18.63 -10.83 -15.78
C PHE A 54 19.76 -10.73 -14.76
N ARG A 55 19.60 -11.29 -13.55
CA ARG A 55 20.54 -11.12 -12.43
C ARG A 55 20.90 -9.66 -12.19
N ARG A 56 19.93 -8.76 -12.39
CA ARG A 56 20.08 -7.32 -12.24
C ARG A 56 19.28 -6.85 -11.04
N ASN A 57 19.77 -5.77 -10.45
CA ASN A 57 19.07 -5.04 -9.42
C ASN A 57 17.69 -4.57 -9.94
N ASN A 58 16.63 -4.95 -9.23
CA ASN A 58 15.23 -4.64 -9.52
C ASN A 58 14.73 -3.41 -8.74
N LEU A 59 15.60 -2.70 -8.01
CA LEU A 59 15.25 -1.53 -7.20
C LEU A 59 14.55 -0.42 -7.97
N PHE A 60 14.83 -0.27 -9.27
CA PHE A 60 14.16 0.71 -10.12
C PHE A 60 12.64 0.50 -10.19
N LEU A 61 12.15 -0.75 -10.05
CA LEU A 61 10.72 -1.04 -10.01
C LEU A 61 10.08 -0.37 -8.79
N TYR A 62 10.75 -0.38 -7.65
CA TYR A 62 10.20 0.18 -6.42
C TYR A 62 10.04 1.70 -6.47
N HIS A 63 10.85 2.43 -7.25
CA HIS A 63 10.65 3.87 -7.48
C HIS A 63 9.29 4.18 -8.08
N THR A 64 8.79 3.30 -8.96
CA THR A 64 7.47 3.43 -9.57
C THR A 64 6.41 2.77 -8.70
N PHE A 65 6.61 1.55 -8.21
CA PHE A 65 5.51 0.82 -7.57
C PHE A 65 5.11 1.37 -6.20
N ILE A 66 6.02 1.94 -5.41
CA ILE A 66 5.68 2.50 -4.08
C ILE A 66 4.59 3.59 -4.17
N PRO A 67 4.72 4.64 -4.99
CA PRO A 67 3.65 5.63 -5.12
C PRO A 67 2.37 5.02 -5.70
N PHE A 68 2.46 4.04 -6.61
CA PHE A 68 1.27 3.37 -7.14
C PHE A 68 0.57 2.46 -6.13
N GLN A 69 1.28 1.84 -5.18
CA GLN A 69 0.69 1.09 -4.06
C GLN A 69 0.07 2.02 -3.02
N TYR A 70 0.63 3.22 -2.83
CA TYR A 70 0.07 4.23 -1.93
C TYR A 70 -1.33 4.68 -2.37
N ILE A 71 -1.56 4.90 -3.67
CA ILE A 71 -2.83 5.39 -4.23
C ILE A 71 -4.05 4.57 -3.77
N PRO A 72 -4.15 3.25 -4.04
CA PRO A 72 -5.31 2.48 -3.65
C PRO A 72 -5.51 2.42 -2.14
N LEU A 73 -4.44 2.34 -1.33
CA LEU A 73 -4.57 2.36 0.13
C LEU A 73 -5.06 3.72 0.65
N ALA A 74 -4.57 4.81 0.07
CA ALA A 74 -5.05 6.16 0.41
C ALA A 74 -6.54 6.32 0.02
N LEU A 75 -6.94 5.87 -1.17
CA LEU A 75 -8.32 5.93 -1.62
C LEU A 75 -9.24 5.01 -0.81
N PHE A 76 -8.78 3.83 -0.39
CA PHE A 76 -9.47 2.96 0.56
C PHE A 76 -9.80 3.68 1.87
N LEU A 77 -8.80 4.34 2.47
CA LEU A 77 -8.98 5.11 3.71
C LEU A 77 -9.87 6.34 3.49
N ARG A 78 -9.79 6.98 2.32
CA ARG A 78 -10.67 8.10 1.95
C ARG A 78 -12.14 7.68 1.94
N GLU A 79 -12.49 6.50 1.45
CA GLU A 79 -13.90 6.07 1.46
C GLU A 79 -14.42 5.88 2.89
N ASN A 80 -13.59 5.34 3.77
CA ASN A 80 -13.93 4.98 5.14
C ASN A 80 -13.91 6.15 6.16
N ILE A 81 -13.26 7.27 5.84
CA ILE A 81 -13.22 8.46 6.70
C ILE A 81 -14.48 9.33 6.51
N TRP A 82 -15.09 9.85 7.57
CA TRP A 82 -16.30 10.68 7.47
C TRP A 82 -16.02 12.14 7.13
N SER A 83 -14.91 12.70 7.62
CA SER A 83 -14.60 14.12 7.44
C SER A 83 -14.25 14.45 5.98
N LYS A 84 -15.10 15.27 5.33
CA LYS A 84 -14.88 15.75 3.95
C LYS A 84 -13.55 16.50 3.78
N THR A 85 -13.15 17.24 4.81
CA THR A 85 -11.87 17.95 4.83
C THR A 85 -10.71 16.97 4.77
N ILE A 86 -10.73 15.91 5.59
CA ILE A 86 -9.70 14.87 5.58
C ILE A 86 -9.70 14.12 4.24
N LYS A 87 -10.88 13.78 3.68
CA LYS A 87 -10.96 13.18 2.34
C LYS A 87 -10.24 14.02 1.27
N LYS A 88 -10.41 15.35 1.31
CA LYS A 88 -9.72 16.28 0.39
C LYS A 88 -8.21 16.25 0.60
N TRP A 89 -7.73 16.24 1.85
CA TRP A 89 -6.31 16.13 2.16
C TRP A 89 -5.69 14.81 1.69
N ILE A 90 -6.43 13.70 1.79
CA ILE A 90 -5.97 12.42 1.26
C ILE A 90 -5.77 12.49 -0.26
N VAL A 91 -6.71 13.09 -1.00
CA VAL A 91 -6.54 13.28 -2.45
C VAL A 91 -5.33 14.17 -2.76
N TRP A 92 -5.16 15.29 -2.06
CA TRP A 92 -3.97 16.14 -2.23
C TRP A 92 -2.67 15.41 -1.92
N SER A 93 -2.68 14.52 -0.92
CA SER A 93 -1.50 13.72 -0.57
C SER A 93 -1.11 12.72 -1.66
N VAL A 94 -2.06 12.25 -2.48
CA VAL A 94 -1.77 11.42 -3.67
C VAL A 94 -0.96 12.23 -4.69
N PHE A 95 -1.41 13.45 -5.02
CA PHE A 95 -0.66 14.33 -5.92
C PHE A 95 0.72 14.66 -5.36
N LEU A 96 0.81 14.96 -4.07
CA LEU A 96 2.09 15.22 -3.39
C LEU A 96 3.03 14.02 -3.53
N VAL A 97 2.58 12.80 -3.22
CA VAL A 97 3.40 11.58 -3.32
C VAL A 97 3.89 11.35 -4.76
N LEU A 98 3.03 11.54 -5.76
CA LEU A 98 3.41 11.37 -7.16
C LEU A 98 4.45 12.39 -7.61
N ILE A 99 4.25 13.67 -7.28
CA ILE A 99 5.19 14.75 -7.61
C ILE A 99 6.52 14.51 -6.91
N THR A 100 6.49 14.21 -5.61
CA THR A 100 7.70 13.90 -4.83
C THR A 100 8.41 12.68 -5.41
N ALA A 101 7.71 11.58 -5.72
CA ALA A 101 8.34 10.40 -6.30
C ALA A 101 9.01 10.69 -7.66
N ALA A 102 8.36 11.49 -8.51
CA ALA A 102 8.93 11.89 -9.80
C ALA A 102 10.18 12.78 -9.63
N ILE A 103 10.13 13.77 -8.74
CA ILE A 103 11.27 14.67 -8.47
C ILE A 103 12.44 13.89 -7.86
N PHE A 104 12.19 13.08 -6.83
CA PHE A 104 13.27 12.35 -6.16
C PHE A 104 13.89 11.30 -7.06
N SER A 105 13.09 10.54 -7.83
CA SER A 105 13.63 9.52 -8.75
C SER A 105 14.33 10.11 -9.97
N GLY A 106 13.96 11.33 -10.39
CA GLY A 106 14.56 12.00 -11.55
C GLY A 106 15.83 12.79 -11.23
N PHE A 107 15.90 13.41 -10.04
CA PHE A 107 16.91 14.43 -9.75
C PHE A 107 17.73 14.18 -8.48
N VAL A 108 17.19 13.45 -7.49
CA VAL A 108 17.81 13.37 -6.16
C VAL A 108 18.43 12.01 -5.90
N GLN A 109 17.76 10.93 -6.32
CA GLN A 109 18.12 9.57 -5.98
C GLN A 109 18.28 8.71 -7.24
N SER A 110 19.36 7.93 -7.29
CA SER A 110 19.61 6.99 -8.37
C SER A 110 18.55 5.89 -8.41
N LEU A 111 18.07 5.53 -9.61
CA LEU A 111 17.15 4.41 -9.82
C LEU A 111 17.72 3.04 -9.43
N LYS A 112 19.03 2.97 -9.13
CA LYS A 112 19.71 1.78 -8.63
C LYS A 112 19.76 1.70 -7.10
N GLU A 113 19.23 2.71 -6.42
CA GLU A 113 19.17 2.77 -4.96
C GLU A 113 17.74 2.52 -4.49
N MET A 114 17.57 2.26 -3.20
CA MET A 114 16.24 2.09 -2.63
C MET A 114 15.54 3.45 -2.51
N PRO A 115 14.31 3.65 -3.01
CA PRO A 115 13.57 4.93 -3.01
C PRO A 115 13.15 5.39 -1.60
N PHE A 116 14.13 5.70 -0.76
CA PHE A 116 13.99 5.89 0.68
C PHE A 116 13.06 7.04 1.03
N TYR A 117 13.19 8.18 0.34
CA TYR A 117 12.37 9.36 0.59
C TYR A 117 10.90 9.13 0.26
N SER A 118 10.61 8.54 -0.91
CA SER A 118 9.24 8.18 -1.31
C SER A 118 8.63 7.13 -0.38
N LEU A 119 9.44 6.16 0.04
CA LEU A 119 9.01 5.15 1.01
C LEU A 119 8.65 5.80 2.35
N ILE A 120 9.51 6.63 2.94
CA ILE A 120 9.22 7.28 4.22
C ILE A 120 7.98 8.17 4.13
N LEU A 121 7.86 8.97 3.07
CA LEU A 121 6.72 9.86 2.88
C LEU A 121 5.41 9.07 2.83
N THR A 122 5.34 8.02 2.00
CA THR A 122 4.12 7.20 1.87
C THR A 122 3.76 6.51 3.19
N ARG A 123 4.76 6.03 3.94
CA ARG A 123 4.57 5.43 5.28
C ARG A 123 3.99 6.41 6.28
N ILE A 124 4.58 7.61 6.40
CA ILE A 124 4.12 8.65 7.33
C ILE A 124 2.67 9.04 7.02
N LEU A 125 2.35 9.23 5.74
CA LEU A 125 1.00 9.59 5.30
C LEU A 125 0.00 8.47 5.60
N LEU A 126 0.29 7.21 5.22
CA LEU A 126 -0.60 6.08 5.49
C LEU A 126 -0.81 5.86 6.99
N LEU A 127 0.25 5.98 7.80
CA LEU A 127 0.14 5.93 9.27
C LEU A 127 -0.79 7.03 9.79
N SER A 128 -0.62 8.26 9.31
CA SER A 128 -1.44 9.40 9.74
C SER A 128 -2.92 9.18 9.40
N TRP A 129 -3.20 8.69 8.19
CA TRP A 129 -4.57 8.39 7.75
C TRP A 129 -5.20 7.21 8.52
N ALA A 130 -4.44 6.14 8.74
CA ALA A 130 -4.90 5.00 9.52
C ALA A 130 -5.21 5.39 10.98
N LEU A 131 -4.36 6.19 11.62
CA LEU A 131 -4.59 6.71 12.97
C LEU A 131 -5.82 7.62 13.04
N LEU A 132 -6.02 8.49 12.06
CA LEU A 132 -7.21 9.34 11.98
C LEU A 132 -8.49 8.51 11.81
N TYR A 133 -8.45 7.48 10.96
CA TYR A 133 -9.57 6.55 10.80
C TYR A 133 -9.88 5.78 12.10
N LEU A 134 -8.86 5.22 12.77
CA LEU A 134 -9.06 4.51 14.02
C LEU A 134 -9.56 5.42 15.15
N LYS A 135 -9.05 6.66 15.22
CA LYS A 135 -9.58 7.68 16.14
C LYS A 135 -11.05 7.98 15.87
N GLN A 136 -11.46 8.08 14.61
CA GLN A 136 -12.86 8.26 14.24
C GLN A 136 -13.71 7.07 14.73
N LEU A 137 -13.23 5.85 14.51
CA LEU A 137 -13.94 4.63 14.88
C LEU A 137 -14.14 4.52 16.39
N ILE A 138 -13.12 4.85 17.19
CA ILE A 138 -13.21 4.88 18.67
C ILE A 138 -14.22 5.93 19.17
N ASN A 139 -14.36 7.05 18.46
CA ASN A 139 -15.32 8.10 18.82
C ASN A 139 -16.72 7.87 18.25
N SER A 140 -16.92 6.81 17.45
CA SER A 140 -18.25 6.45 16.96
C SER A 140 -19.11 5.97 18.12
N LYS A 141 -20.39 6.34 18.12
CA LYS A 141 -21.37 5.86 19.11
C LYS A 141 -21.99 4.51 18.71
N GLU A 142 -21.54 3.94 17.59
CA GLU A 142 -22.08 2.69 17.08
C GLU A 142 -21.69 1.55 18.01
N THR A 143 -22.66 0.72 18.36
CA THR A 143 -22.47 -0.44 19.24
C THR A 143 -21.96 -1.66 18.48
N GLU A 144 -21.65 -1.52 17.19
CA GLU A 144 -21.09 -2.61 16.40
C GLU A 144 -19.70 -2.99 16.92
N MET A 145 -19.39 -4.29 16.90
CA MET A 145 -18.08 -4.77 17.29
C MET A 145 -17.04 -4.27 16.27
N LEU A 146 -16.01 -3.55 16.72
CA LEU A 146 -14.95 -3.02 15.85
C LEU A 146 -14.31 -4.10 14.95
N SER A 147 -14.27 -5.34 15.43
CA SER A 147 -13.75 -6.51 14.71
C SER A 147 -14.61 -6.99 13.55
N SER A 148 -15.91 -6.63 13.47
CA SER A 148 -16.75 -6.97 12.31
C SER A 148 -16.54 -6.02 11.13
N ILE A 149 -15.84 -4.89 11.34
CA ILE A 149 -15.62 -3.86 10.33
C ILE A 149 -14.34 -4.18 9.55
N PRO A 150 -14.39 -4.55 8.26
CA PRO A 150 -13.20 -4.94 7.50
C PRO A 150 -12.11 -3.86 7.45
N ALA A 151 -12.52 -2.58 7.37
CA ALA A 151 -11.59 -1.45 7.34
C ALA A 151 -10.80 -1.26 8.63
N PHE A 152 -11.32 -1.71 9.78
CA PHE A 152 -10.56 -1.75 11.03
C PHE A 152 -9.33 -2.66 10.90
N TRP A 153 -9.48 -3.84 10.29
CA TRP A 153 -8.37 -4.79 10.10
C TRP A 153 -7.31 -4.27 9.13
N VAL A 154 -7.73 -3.60 8.05
CA VAL A 154 -6.79 -2.99 7.10
C VAL A 154 -5.99 -1.88 7.77
N ALA A 155 -6.66 -0.96 8.48
CA ALA A 155 -5.97 0.14 9.18
C ALA A 155 -5.02 -0.39 10.28
N SER A 156 -5.44 -1.43 11.01
CA SER A 156 -4.60 -2.11 12.00
C SER A 156 -3.39 -2.79 11.35
N GLY A 157 -3.59 -3.44 10.20
CA GLY A 157 -2.53 -4.05 9.40
C GLY A 157 -1.48 -3.02 8.95
N ILE A 158 -1.92 -1.83 8.52
CA ILE A 158 -1.04 -0.70 8.17
C ILE A 158 -0.18 -0.31 9.39
N LEU A 159 -0.75 -0.19 10.59
CA LEU A 159 0.02 0.13 11.81
C LEU A 159 1.05 -0.95 12.16
N ILE A 160 0.66 -2.22 12.09
CA ILE A 160 1.53 -3.36 12.44
C ILE A 160 2.69 -3.46 11.45
N TYR A 161 2.39 -3.33 10.15
CA TYR A 161 3.40 -3.43 9.10
C TYR A 161 4.53 -2.41 9.28
N PHE A 162 4.21 -1.19 9.71
CA PHE A 162 5.22 -0.14 9.90
C PHE A 162 5.92 -0.17 11.26
N ARG A 163 5.47 -0.97 12.22
CA ARG A 163 6.13 -1.13 13.52
C ARG A 163 7.43 -1.94 13.42
N HIS A 164 7.63 -2.76 12.39
CA HIS A 164 8.79 -3.65 12.33
C HIS A 164 9.97 -3.01 11.58
N PRO A 165 11.03 -2.53 12.28
CA PRO A 165 12.17 -1.85 11.65
C PRO A 165 13.11 -2.79 10.87
N SER A 166 12.91 -4.11 10.91
CA SER A 166 13.90 -5.12 10.54
C SER A 166 13.95 -5.53 9.06
N ARG A 167 13.02 -5.07 8.21
CA ARG A 167 13.05 -5.42 6.76
C ARG A 167 13.80 -4.43 5.87
N CYS A 168 14.27 -3.29 6.40
CA CYS A 168 15.08 -2.36 5.61
C CYS A 168 16.57 -2.76 5.48
N SER A 169 17.04 -3.77 6.20
CA SER A 169 18.48 -4.11 6.25
C SER A 169 18.84 -5.52 5.73
N LEU A 170 17.88 -6.31 5.21
CA LEU A 170 18.11 -7.75 4.99
C LEU A 170 17.67 -8.29 3.61
N GLN A 171 17.45 -7.44 2.60
CA GLN A 171 17.19 -7.89 1.22
C GLN A 171 18.07 -7.18 0.20
N PHE A 172 19.37 -7.15 0.46
CA PHE A 172 20.41 -6.91 -0.55
C PHE A 172 21.37 -8.08 -0.56
#